data_AF-A0A159Z5A6-F1
#
_entry.id   AF-A0A159Z5A6-F1
#
_cell.length_a   1.000
_cell.length_b   1.000
_cell.length_c   1.000
_cell.angle_alpha   90.00
_cell.angle_beta   90.00
_cell.angle_gamma   90.00
#
_symmetry.space_group_name_H-M   'P 1'
#
loop_
_entity.id
_entity.type
_entity.pdbx_description
1 polymer ?
#
loop_
_entity_poly.entity_id
_entity_poly.type
_entity_poly.pdbx_seq_one_letter_code
_entity_poly.pdbx_strand_id
1 'polypeptide(L)' 'MPQISDVSGTAALSICESLLLALNDRNILPEHEIVGILRDAAAAHSNDAGDDGKAELHSAVAALINGILAGGNSVRRR' A
#
# COMPACT_ATOMS: atom_id res chain seq x y z
N MET A 1 -25.79 -4.38 0.34
CA MET A 1 -25.98 -3.38 1.41
C MET A 1 -24.75 -2.47 1.39
N PRO A 2 -24.87 -1.14 1.34
CA PRO A 2 -23.69 -0.28 1.26
C PRO A 2 -22.88 -0.43 2.55
N GLN A 3 -21.58 -0.55 2.35
CA GLN A 3 -20.52 -0.93 3.29
C GLN A 3 -20.26 0.18 4.32
N ILE A 4 -20.38 -0.14 5.61
CA ILE A 4 -19.89 0.71 6.72
C ILE A 4 -18.37 0.47 6.96
N SER A 5 -17.71 -0.33 6.11
CA SER A 5 -16.32 -0.80 6.30
C SER A 5 -15.22 0.16 5.82
N ASP A 6 -15.52 1.30 5.21
CA ASP A 6 -14.51 2.03 4.42
C ASP A 6 -13.91 3.28 5.09
N VAL A 7 -14.52 3.84 6.14
CA VAL A 7 -14.02 5.10 6.72
C VAL A 7 -12.68 4.90 7.42
N SER A 8 -12.55 3.86 8.25
CA SER A 8 -11.30 3.55 8.93
C SER A 8 -10.20 3.11 7.97
N GLY A 9 -10.55 2.31 6.95
CA GLY A 9 -9.61 1.87 5.92
C GLY A 9 -9.10 3.03 5.07
N THR A 10 -10.01 3.89 4.59
CA THR A 10 -9.67 5.11 3.85
C THR A 10 -8.83 6.05 4.71
N ALA A 11 -9.19 6.27 5.99
CA ALA A 11 -8.42 7.11 6.89
C ALA A 11 -7.00 6.56 7.12
N ALA A 12 -6.86 5.26 7.36
CA ALA A 12 -5.55 4.62 7.53
C ALA A 12 -4.70 4.78 6.26
N LEU A 13 -5.27 4.55 5.08
CA LEU A 13 -4.57 4.73 3.80
C LEU A 13 -4.10 6.17 3.62
N SER A 14 -4.96 7.17 3.83
CA SER A 14 -4.60 8.58 3.70
C SER A 14 -3.51 9.02 4.69
N ILE A 15 -3.52 8.47 5.92
CA ILE A 15 -2.46 8.72 6.91
C ILE A 15 -1.13 8.15 6.43
N CYS A 16 -1.13 6.89 5.95
CA CYS A 16 0.07 6.24 5.43
C CYS A 16 0.61 6.95 4.19
N GLU A 17 -0.24 7.38 3.25
CA GLU A 17 0.16 8.16 2.08
C GLU A 17 0.81 9.49 2.48
N SER A 18 0.18 10.23 3.40
CA SER A 18 0.72 11.49 3.90
C SER A 18 2.08 11.30 4.57
N LEU A 19 2.27 10.19 5.29
CA LEU A 19 3.54 9.83 5.92
C LEU A 19 4.62 9.52 4.87
N LEU A 20 4.33 8.68 3.87
CA LEU A 20 5.29 8.35 2.80
C LEU A 20 5.69 9.59 2.00
N LEU A 21 4.73 10.47 1.70
CA LEU A 21 5.00 11.76 1.06
C LEU A 21 5.90 12.65 1.91
N ALA A 22 5.62 12.77 3.21
CA ALA A 22 6.45 13.58 4.11
C ALA A 22 7.89 13.04 4.22
N LEU A 23 8.05 11.72 4.25
CA LEU A 23 9.36 11.06 4.29
C LEU A 23 10.15 11.28 3.00
N ASN A 24 9.49 11.21 1.83
CA ASN A 24 10.10 11.53 0.54
C ASN A 24 10.48 13.01 0.44
N ASP A 25 9.56 13.92 0.75
CA ASP A 25 9.77 15.38 0.66
C ASP A 25 10.91 15.85 1.58
N ARG A 26 11.19 15.12 2.67
CA ARG A 26 12.30 15.39 3.60
C ARG A 26 13.58 14.62 3.27
N ASN A 27 13.59 13.86 2.18
CA ASN A 27 14.70 13.01 1.74
C ASN A 27 15.18 12.02 2.81
N ILE A 28 14.26 11.57 3.66
CA ILE A 28 14.50 10.53 4.68
C ILE A 28 14.40 9.14 4.03
N LEU A 29 13.43 8.99 3.12
CA LEU A 29 13.19 7.78 2.36
C LEU A 29 12.98 8.20 0.89
N PRO A 30 14.02 8.09 0.04
CA PRO A 30 13.90 8.48 -1.36
C PRO A 30 12.88 7.60 -2.09
N GLU A 31 12.36 8.10 -3.21
CA GLU A 31 11.30 7.46 -3.98
C GLU A 31 11.55 5.97 -4.27
N HIS A 32 12.77 5.60 -4.68
CA HIS A 32 13.10 4.22 -5.01
C HIS A 32 12.99 3.26 -3.81
N GLU A 33 13.29 3.73 -2.60
CA GLU A 33 13.13 2.94 -1.38
C GLU A 33 11.66 2.80 -1.00
N ILE A 34 10.85 3.86 -1.13
CA ILE A 34 9.39 3.79 -0.92
C ILE A 34 8.77 2.79 -1.89
N VAL A 35 9.14 2.86 -3.17
CA VAL A 35 8.68 1.91 -4.19
C VAL A 35 9.14 0.49 -3.87
N GLY A 36 10.37 0.32 -3.38
CA GLY A 36 10.89 -0.96 -2.90
C GLY A 36 10.04 -1.56 -1.78
N ILE A 37 9.78 -0.78 -0.73
CA ILE A 37 8.96 -1.20 0.42
C ILE A 37 7.57 -1.66 -0.04
N LEU A 38 6.92 -0.90 -0.93
CA LEU A 38 5.59 -1.26 -1.44
C LEU A 38 5.62 -2.53 -2.30
N ARG A 39 6.67 -2.73 -3.11
CA ARG A 39 6.85 -3.97 -3.88
C ARG A 39 7.07 -5.17 -2.98
N ASP A 40 7.89 -5.02 -1.95
CA ASP A 40 8.16 -6.09 -0.99
C ASP A 40 6.88 -6.46 -0.23
N ALA A 41 6.08 -5.47 0.17
CA ALA A 41 4.78 -5.70 0.80
C ALA A 41 3.80 -6.42 -0.14
N ALA A 42 3.71 -6.00 -1.41
CA ALA A 42 2.87 -6.67 -2.40
C ALA A 42 3.32 -8.12 -2.64
N ALA A 43 4.63 -8.35 -2.74
CA ALA A 43 5.21 -9.67 -2.95
C ALA A 43 4.98 -10.59 -1.74
N ALA A 44 5.11 -10.07 -0.52
CA ALA A 44 4.85 -10.82 0.71
C ALA A 44 3.40 -11.33 0.76
N HIS A 45 2.44 -10.47 0.39
CA HIS A 45 1.03 -10.87 0.31
C HIS A 45 0.73 -11.78 -0.90
N SER A 46 1.32 -11.55 -2.08
CA SER A 46 1.06 -12.39 -3.26
C SER A 46 1.65 -13.80 -3.15
N ASN A 47 2.74 -13.95 -2.40
CA ASN A 47 3.44 -15.22 -2.23
C ASN A 47 2.98 -15.99 -0.98
N ASP A 48 2.05 -15.43 -0.20
CA ASP A 48 1.47 -16.14 0.94
C ASP A 48 0.62 -17.31 0.44
N ALA A 49 0.90 -18.52 0.94
CA ALA A 49 0.16 -19.72 0.59
C ALA A 49 -1.30 -19.68 1.08
N GLY A 50 -1.62 -18.74 1.98
CA GLY A 50 -2.96 -18.61 2.56
C GLY A 50 -3.30 -19.76 3.49
N ASP A 51 -2.29 -20.37 4.13
CA ASP A 51 -2.43 -21.46 5.10
C ASP A 51 -3.28 -21.03 6.32
N ASP A 52 -3.45 -19.73 6.52
CA ASP A 52 -4.33 -19.13 7.53
C ASP A 52 -5.81 -19.02 7.08
N GLY A 53 -6.13 -19.52 5.88
CA GLY A 53 -7.46 -19.48 5.28
C GLY A 53 -7.84 -18.14 4.66
N LYS A 54 -6.91 -17.18 4.52
CA LYS A 54 -7.20 -15.83 4.02
C LYS A 54 -6.59 -15.51 2.66
N ALA A 55 -6.32 -16.50 1.83
CA ALA A 55 -5.72 -16.31 0.49
C ALA A 55 -6.37 -15.18 -0.33
N GLU A 56 -7.70 -15.05 -0.30
CA GLU A 56 -8.43 -13.96 -1.00
C GLU A 56 -8.08 -12.57 -0.45
N LEU A 57 -7.93 -12.42 0.87
CA LEU A 57 -7.51 -11.17 1.50
C LEU A 57 -6.09 -10.81 1.07
N HIS A 58 -5.16 -11.78 1.13
CA HIS A 58 -3.78 -11.57 0.72
C HIS A 58 -3.68 -11.15 -0.75
N SER A 59 -4.43 -11.82 -1.64
CA SER A 59 -4.53 -11.41 -3.05
C SER A 59 -5.12 -10.02 -3.23
N ALA A 60 -6.17 -9.65 -2.49
CA ALA A 60 -6.79 -8.34 -2.56
C ALA A 60 -5.85 -7.22 -2.08
N VAL A 61 -5.10 -7.46 -1.00
CA VAL A 61 -4.09 -6.53 -0.48
C VAL A 61 -2.97 -6.33 -1.49
N ALA A 62 -2.43 -7.41 -2.07
CA ALA A 62 -1.40 -7.30 -3.10
C ALA A 62 -1.89 -6.51 -4.32
N ALA A 63 -3.12 -6.73 -4.77
CA ALA A 63 -3.72 -5.99 -5.87
C ALA A 63 -3.87 -4.49 -5.56
N LEU A 64 -4.30 -4.15 -4.34
CA LEU A 64 -4.44 -2.75 -3.90
C LEU A 64 -3.09 -2.03 -3.88
N ILE A 65 -2.04 -2.65 -3.32
CA ILE A 65 -0.69 -2.07 -3.26
C ILE A 65 -0.14 -1.84 -4.68
N ASN A 66 -0.35 -2.79 -5.59
CA ASN A 66 0.03 -2.62 -7.00
C ASN A 66 -0.72 -1.48 -7.68
N GLY A 67 -1.99 -1.25 -7.33
CA GLY A 67 -2.76 -0.09 -7.78
C GLY A 67 -2.18 1.25 -7.29
N ILE A 68 -1.76 1.31 -6.03
CA ILE A 68 -1.10 2.48 -5.43
C ILE A 68 0.23 2.77 -6.14
N LEU A 69 1.02 1.73 -6.41
CA LEU A 69 2.27 1.83 -7.18
C LEU A 69 2.04 2.36 -8.60
N ALA A 70 0.98 1.92 -9.29
CA ALA A 70 0.66 2.41 -10.63
C ALA A 70 0.24 3.89 -10.60
N GLY A 71 -0.64 4.27 -9.67
CA GLY A 71 -1.14 5.63 -9.51
C GLY A 71 -0.08 6.63 -9.03
N GLY A 72 0.93 6.17 -8.29
CA GLY A 72 1.97 7.04 -7.73
C GLY A 72 1.51 7.79 -6.47
N ASN A 73 0.46 7.34 -5.80
CA ASN A 73 -0.11 8.07 -4.66
C ASN A 73 0.85 8.19 -3.46
N SER A 74 1.87 7.34 -3.39
CA SER A 74 2.85 7.31 -2.30
C SER A 74 4.06 8.22 -2.49
N VAL A 75 4.24 8.80 -3.68
CA VAL A 75 5.40 9.66 -4.01
C VAL A 75 4.98 10.80 -4.94
N ARG A 76 5.46 12.02 -4.71
CA ARG A 76 5.23 13.13 -5.65
C ARG A 76 6.08 12.93 -6.91
N ARG A 77 5.51 12.33 -7.95
CA ARG A 77 6.10 12.35 -9.30
C ARG A 77 6.03 13.79 -9.81
N ARG A 78 7.17 14.48 -9.88
CA ARG A 78 7.29 15.80 -10.54
C ARG A 78 7.43 15.64 -12.04
#